data_AF-A0AAV9KSI4-F1
#
_entry.id   AF-A0AAV9KSI4-F1
#
_cell.length_a   1.000
_cell.length_b   1.000
_cell.length_c   1.000
_cell.angle_alpha   90.00
_cell.angle_beta   90.00
_cell.angle_gamma   90.00
#
_symmetry.space_group_name_H-M   'P 1'
#
loop_
_entity.id
_entity.type
_entity.pdbx_description
1 polymer ?
#
loop_
_entity_poly.entity_id
_entity_poly.type
_entity_poly.pdbx_seq_one_letter_code
_entity_poly.pdbx_strand_id
1 'polypeptide(L)' 'MRKKTAENFCEYVVRWREQAARVKPSMKESEMIDIFLQVQEPDYFHYFLFAVEKAFKLGKWWKMESSLEIL' A
#
# COMPACT_ATOMS: atom_id res chain seq x y z
N MET A 1 -3.90 1.23 10.43
CA MET A 1 -4.04 -0.19 10.84
C MET A 1 -2.81 -0.94 10.34
N ARG A 2 -2.23 -1.90 11.09
CA ARG A 2 -1.09 -2.70 10.61
C ARG A 2 -1.56 -3.97 9.88
N LYS A 3 -0.72 -4.45 8.96
CA LYS A 3 -0.91 -5.73 8.27
C LYS A 3 -0.77 -6.89 9.27
N LYS A 4 -1.65 -7.87 9.19
CA LYS A 4 -1.60 -9.13 9.95
C LYS A 4 -0.62 -10.11 9.29
N THR A 5 -0.04 -11.00 10.09
CA THR A 5 0.88 -12.03 9.57
C THR A 5 0.19 -13.00 8.61
N ALA A 6 -1.07 -13.35 8.88
CA ALA A 6 -1.84 -14.33 8.10
C ALA A 6 -2.54 -13.77 6.86
N GLU A 7 -2.62 -12.43 6.70
CA GLU A 7 -3.25 -11.82 5.52
C GLU A 7 -2.20 -11.50 4.46
N ASN A 8 -2.58 -11.60 3.19
CA ASN A 8 -1.74 -11.10 2.10
C ASN A 8 -1.84 -9.57 1.98
N PHE A 9 -1.00 -8.96 1.16
CA PHE A 9 -0.96 -7.49 1.05
C PHE A 9 -2.25 -6.90 0.45
N CYS A 10 -2.85 -7.55 -0.54
CA CYS A 10 -4.09 -7.07 -1.16
C CYS A 10 -5.26 -7.10 -0.17
N GLU A 11 -5.40 -8.17 0.62
CA GLU A 11 -6.39 -8.28 1.69
C GLU A 11 -6.23 -7.18 2.73
N TYR A 12 -4.98 -6.88 3.10
CA TYR A 12 -4.67 -5.79 4.01
C TYR A 12 -5.09 -4.42 3.45
N VAL A 13 -4.75 -4.12 2.20
CA VAL A 13 -5.06 -2.82 1.56
C VAL A 13 -6.58 -2.62 1.45
N VAL A 14 -7.33 -3.64 1.04
CA VAL A 14 -8.80 -3.60 0.98
C VAL A 14 -9.38 -3.30 2.37
N ARG A 15 -8.96 -4.07 3.38
CA ARG A 15 -9.43 -3.91 4.77
C ARG A 15 -9.07 -2.54 5.34
N TRP A 16 -7.90 -2.00 4.99
CA TRP A 16 -7.48 -0.67 5.40
C TRP A 16 -8.36 0.41 4.76
N ARG A 17 -8.63 0.32 3.45
CA ARG A 17 -9.51 1.26 2.72
C ARG A 17 -10.96 1.22 3.22
N GLU A 18 -11.50 0.03 3.47
CA GLU A 18 -12.84 -0.12 4.08
C GLU A 18 -12.95 0.56 5.44
N GLN A 19 -11.88 0.50 6.24
CA GLN A 19 -11.84 1.16 7.54
C GLN A 19 -11.69 2.69 7.40
N ALA A 20 -10.84 3.16 6.49
CA ALA A 20 -10.66 4.59 6.21
C ALA A 20 -11.96 5.24 5.72
N ALA A 21 -12.72 4.54 4.86
CA ALA A 21 -14.01 5.01 4.33
C ALA A 21 -15.10 5.19 5.41
N ARG A 22 -14.95 4.58 6.59
CA ARG A 22 -15.90 4.69 7.71
C ARG A 22 -15.65 5.91 8.59
N VAL A 23 -14.50 6.57 8.47
CA VAL A 23 -14.17 7.75 9.27
C VAL A 23 -15.05 8.92 8.85
N LYS A 24 -15.59 9.65 9.85
CA LYS A 24 -16.34 10.89 9.64
C LYS A 24 -15.68 12.06 10.36
N PRO A 25 -15.52 13.22 9.70
CA PRO A 25 -15.82 13.48 8.28
C PRO A 25 -14.94 12.66 7.32
N SER A 26 -15.38 12.52 6.07
CA SER A 26 -14.60 11.79 5.05
C SER A 26 -13.22 12.42 4.93
N MET A 27 -12.20 11.60 5.05
CA MET A 27 -10.80 12.01 4.92
C MET A 27 -10.46 12.25 3.44
N LYS A 28 -9.53 13.19 3.17
CA LYS A 28 -9.02 13.39 1.81
C LYS A 28 -8.10 12.25 1.41
N GLU A 29 -7.98 11.99 0.11
CA GLU A 29 -7.09 10.96 -0.41
C GLU A 29 -5.62 11.18 0.01
N SER A 30 -5.15 12.43 -0.01
CA SER A 30 -3.80 12.77 0.45
C SER A 30 -3.57 12.42 1.93
N GLU A 31 -4.55 12.69 2.79
CA GLU A 31 -4.47 12.36 4.22
C GLU A 31 -4.53 10.84 4.43
N MET A 32 -5.31 10.11 3.62
CA MET A 32 -5.32 8.66 3.64
C MET A 32 -3.96 8.08 3.24
N ILE A 33 -3.34 8.60 2.19
CA ILE A 33 -2.01 8.19 1.74
C ILE A 33 -0.98 8.46 2.85
N ASP A 34 -0.98 9.66 3.44
CA ASP A 34 -0.04 10.03 4.50
C ASP A 34 -0.14 9.08 5.71
N ILE A 35 -1.36 8.78 6.17
CA ILE A 35 -1.57 7.85 7.29
C ILE A 35 -1.22 6.42 6.88
N PHE A 36 -1.53 6.00 5.65
CA PHE A 36 -1.16 4.67 5.17
C PHE A 36 0.35 4.50 5.22
N LEU A 37 1.12 5.49 4.74
CA LEU A 37 2.58 5.47 4.70
C LEU A 37 3.20 5.50 6.12
N GLN A 38 2.63 6.30 7.04
CA GLN A 38 3.11 6.38 8.43
C GLN A 38 2.97 5.07 9.22
N VAL A 39 1.98 4.26 8.89
CA VAL A 39 1.66 3.04 9.66
C VAL A 39 2.39 1.79 9.13
N GLN A 40 3.11 1.91 8.01
CA GLN A 40 3.90 0.79 7.49
C GLN A 40 5.13 0.50 8.36
N GLU A 41 5.60 -0.74 8.31
CA GLU A 41 6.80 -1.13 9.04
C GLU A 41 8.04 -0.44 8.44
N PRO A 42 9.11 -0.21 9.23
CA PRO A 42 10.32 0.47 8.74
C PRO A 42 10.89 -0.15 7.46
N ASP A 43 10.77 -1.47 7.32
CA ASP A 43 11.29 -2.22 6.17
C ASP A 43 10.36 -2.20 4.95
N TYR A 44 9.11 -1.71 5.08
CA TYR A 44 8.15 -1.65 3.98
C TYR A 44 8.72 -0.89 2.78
N PHE A 45 9.31 0.28 3.03
CA PHE A 45 9.90 1.08 1.95
C PHE A 45 11.12 0.41 1.34
N HIS A 46 11.91 -0.33 2.13
CA HIS A 46 13.00 -1.14 1.59
C HIS A 46 12.49 -2.23 0.64
N TYR A 47 11.47 -2.98 1.05
CA TYR A 47 10.87 -4.02 0.20
C TYR A 47 10.18 -3.43 -1.03
N PHE A 48 9.49 -2.30 -0.87
CA PHE A 48 8.85 -1.59 -1.96
C PHE A 48 9.87 -1.11 -2.99
N LEU A 49 10.92 -0.41 -2.55
CA LEU A 49 11.98 0.08 -3.42
C LEU A 49 12.70 -1.07 -4.13
N PHE A 50 12.96 -2.17 -3.42
CA PHE A 50 13.54 -3.37 -3.99
C PHE A 50 12.65 -4.00 -5.06
N ALA A 51 11.33 -4.04 -4.83
CA ALA A 51 10.37 -4.52 -5.83
C ALA A 51 10.32 -3.61 -7.07
N VAL A 52 10.34 -2.28 -6.87
CA VAL A 52 10.41 -1.28 -7.95
C VAL A 52 11.67 -1.49 -8.78
N GLU A 53 12.83 -1.60 -8.14
CA GLU A 53 14.12 -1.79 -8.80
C GLU A 53 14.16 -3.11 -9.58
N LYS A 54 13.63 -4.20 -9.00
CA LYS A 54 13.50 -5.48 -9.68
C LYS A 54 12.57 -5.41 -10.88
N ALA A 55 11.41 -4.78 -10.74
CA ALA A 55 10.45 -4.62 -11.82
C ALA A 55 11.04 -3.81 -12.98
N PHE A 56 11.76 -2.73 -12.66
CA PHE A 56 12.46 -1.90 -13.63
C PHE A 56 13.55 -2.69 -14.38
N LYS A 57 14.42 -3.40 -13.66
CA LYS A 57 15.49 -4.25 -14.24
C LYS A 57 14.95 -5.36 -15.14
N LEU A 58 13.81 -5.94 -14.77
CA LEU A 58 13.18 -7.02 -15.54
C LEU A 58 12.32 -6.49 -16.70
N GLY A 59 12.23 -5.16 -16.86
CA GLY A 59 11.34 -4.54 -17.84
C GLY A 59 9.87 -4.88 -17.60
N LYS A 60 9.46 -5.19 -16.36
CA LYS A 60 8.09 -5.60 -15.98
C LYS A 60 7.33 -4.47 -15.27
N TRP A 61 7.64 -3.22 -15.60
CA TRP A 61 7.07 -2.04 -14.97
C TRP A 61 5.53 -2.04 -14.94
N TRP A 62 4.91 -2.37 -16.08
CA TRP A 62 3.45 -2.42 -16.22
C TRP A 62 2.77 -3.37 -15.22
N LYS A 63 3.46 -4.43 -14.76
CA LYS A 63 2.91 -5.38 -13.80
C LYS A 63 2.92 -4.83 -12.37
N MET A 64 3.83 -3.90 -12.08
CA MET A 64 3.91 -3.22 -10.79
C MET A 64 2.96 -2.02 -10.71
N GLU A 65 2.81 -1.28 -11.82
CA GLU A 65 1.90 -0.15 -11.96
C GLU A 65 0.44 -0.55 -11.65
N SER A 66 -0.06 -1.65 -12.22
CA SER A 66 -1.39 -2.17 -11.88
C SER A 66 -1.56 -2.63 -10.42
N SER A 67 -0.47 -2.89 -9.69
CA SER A 67 -0.52 -3.21 -8.27
C SER A 67 -0.49 -1.96 -7.38
N LEU A 68 0.03 -0.85 -7.91
CA LEU A 68 0.05 0.47 -7.27
C LEU A 68 -1.30 1.18 -7.40
N GLU A 69 -2.05 0.96 -8.48
CA GLU A 69 -3.41 1.49 -8.66
C GLU A 69 -4.40 0.98 -7.59
N ILE A 70 -4.05 -0.09 -6.87
CA ILE A 70 -4.86 -0.67 -5.80
C ILE A 70 -4.54 -0.02 -4.43
N LEU A 71 -3.40 0.66 -4.31
CA LEU A 71 -2.99 1.39 -3.10
C LEU A 71 -3.78 2.67 -2.94
#